data_AF-A0A2M7UVB1-F1
#
_entry.id   AF-A0A2M7UVB1-F1
#
_cell.length_a   1.000
_cell.length_b   1.000
_cell.length_c   1.000
_cell.angle_alpha   90.00
_cell.angle_beta   90.00
_cell.angle_gamma   90.00
#
_symmetry.space_group_name_H-M   'P 1'
#
loop_
_entity.id
_entity.type
_entity.pdbx_description
1 polymer ?
#
loop_
_entity_poly.entity_id
_entity_poly.type
_entity_poly.pdbx_seq_one_letter_code
_entity_poly.pdbx_strand_id
1 'polypeptide(L)'
;MFFLPVAFLVFVAFILFLPILFLLGYFQIVTLGFEKLGISSGVTIFLLLAILIGSSVNIPLTKKRLIYKEESRFFGLFRTPYIEARGIAINLGGAIIPVLLSLYFLFLTFRAGFPLQPILIATFLMILFSKSLARIIPGRG
;
A
#
# COMPACT_ATOMS: atom_id res chain seq x y z
N MET A 1 11.87 -41.39 -27.64
CA MET A 1 12.20 -41.15 -26.20
C MET A 1 12.45 -39.67 -25.86
N PHE A 2 12.61 -38.75 -26.82
CA PHE A 2 12.81 -37.31 -26.57
C PHE A 2 11.56 -36.53 -26.08
N PHE A 3 10.37 -37.12 -26.18
CA PHE A 3 9.12 -36.42 -25.83
C PHE A 3 8.97 -36.18 -24.32
N LEU A 4 9.43 -37.12 -23.49
CA LEU A 4 9.35 -37.02 -22.01
C LEU A 4 10.27 -35.91 -21.45
N PRO A 5 11.56 -35.81 -21.86
CA PRO A 5 12.43 -34.71 -21.44
C PRO A 5 11.93 -33.32 -21.88
N VAL A 6 11.42 -33.21 -23.11
CA VAL A 6 10.90 -31.93 -23.63
C VAL A 6 9.61 -31.52 -22.90
N ALA A 7 8.68 -32.47 -22.67
CA ALA A 7 7.46 -32.20 -21.91
C ALA A 7 7.76 -31.77 -20.47
N PHE A 8 8.73 -32.40 -19.81
CA PHE A 8 9.16 -32.01 -18.47
C PHE A 8 9.75 -30.59 -18.45
N LEU A 9 10.58 -30.24 -19.43
CA LEU A 9 11.17 -28.90 -19.53
C LEU A 9 10.11 -27.82 -19.79
N VAL A 10 9.12 -28.09 -20.65
CA VAL A 10 7.97 -27.20 -20.88
C VAL A 10 7.13 -27.04 -19.62
N PHE A 11 6.89 -28.13 -18.87
CA PHE A 11 6.13 -28.07 -17.62
C PHE A 11 6.85 -27.25 -16.53
N VAL A 12 8.17 -27.44 -16.38
CA VAL A 12 8.98 -26.63 -15.46
C VAL A 12 8.95 -25.15 -15.89
N ALA A 13 9.11 -24.86 -17.18
CA ALA A 13 9.00 -23.50 -17.69
C ALA A 13 7.61 -22.90 -17.37
N PHE A 14 6.53 -23.63 -17.60
CA PHE A 14 5.18 -23.18 -17.27
C PHE A 14 5.03 -22.82 -15.78
N ILE A 15 5.52 -23.67 -14.86
CA ILE A 15 5.51 -23.37 -13.43
C ILE A 15 6.30 -22.10 -13.11
N LEU A 16 7.47 -21.93 -13.73
CA LEU A 16 8.31 -20.74 -13.54
C LEU A 16 7.66 -19.46 -14.08
N PHE A 17 6.88 -19.54 -15.16
CA PHE A 17 6.16 -18.41 -15.75
C PHE A 17 4.78 -18.16 -15.11
N LEU A 18 4.24 -19.09 -14.34
CA LEU A 18 2.94 -18.96 -13.68
C LEU A 18 2.82 -17.66 -12.84
N PRO A 19 3.83 -17.25 -12.05
CA PRO A 19 3.76 -15.98 -11.31
C PRO A 19 3.69 -14.77 -12.22
N ILE A 20 4.38 -14.80 -13.37
CA ILE A 20 4.36 -13.71 -14.36
C ILE A 20 2.98 -13.63 -15.01
N LEU A 21 2.37 -14.77 -15.35
CA LEU A 21 1.01 -14.81 -15.89
C LEU A 21 -0.01 -14.24 -14.91
N PHE A 22 0.08 -14.59 -13.62
CA PHE A 22 -0.78 -14.00 -12.58
C PHE A 22 -0.55 -12.50 -12.41
N LEU A 23 0.71 -12.05 -12.46
CA LEU A 23 1.06 -10.64 -12.36
C LEU A 23 0.46 -9.85 -13.54
N LEU A 24 0.60 -10.35 -14.77
CA LEU A 24 0.02 -9.73 -15.96
C LEU A 24 -1.51 -9.68 -15.89
N GLY A 25 -2.15 -10.78 -15.49
CA GLY A 25 -3.61 -10.83 -15.31
C GLY A 25 -4.08 -9.84 -14.24
N TYR A 26 -3.36 -9.72 -13.13
CA TYR A 26 -3.65 -8.74 -12.09
C TYR A 26 -3.56 -7.30 -12.62
N PHE A 27 -2.48 -6.95 -13.33
CA PHE A 27 -2.33 -5.63 -13.91
C PHE A 27 -3.47 -5.30 -14.87
N GLN A 28 -3.90 -6.25 -15.70
CA GLN A 28 -5.01 -6.06 -16.62
C GLN A 28 -6.33 -5.78 -15.88
N ILE A 29 -6.62 -6.51 -14.79
CA ILE A 29 -7.83 -6.27 -13.98
C ILE A 29 -7.78 -4.86 -13.36
N VAL A 30 -6.62 -4.47 -12.85
CA VAL A 30 -6.44 -3.15 -12.24
C VAL A 30 -6.61 -2.04 -13.27
N THR A 31 -5.98 -2.14 -14.44
CA THR A 31 -6.12 -1.12 -15.50
C THR A 31 -7.56 -1.01 -15.98
N LEU A 32 -8.25 -2.13 -16.20
CA LEU A 32 -9.67 -2.12 -16.56
C LEU A 32 -10.55 -1.46 -15.49
N GLY A 33 -10.24 -1.64 -14.21
CA GLY A 33 -10.93 -0.97 -13.11
C GLY A 33 -10.76 0.55 -13.15
N PHE A 34 -9.53 1.01 -13.36
CA PHE A 34 -9.21 2.45 -13.43
C PHE A 34 -9.74 3.12 -14.71
N GLU A 35 -9.78 2.41 -15.84
CA GLU A 35 -10.39 2.90 -17.07
C GLU A 35 -11.89 3.18 -16.89
N LYS A 36 -12.60 2.32 -16.16
CA LYS A 36 -14.01 2.56 -15.78
C LYS A 36 -14.19 3.79 -14.89
N LEU A 37 -13.15 4.20 -14.17
CA LEU A 37 -13.12 5.43 -13.38
C LEU A 37 -12.65 6.66 -14.20
N GLY A 38 -12.40 6.49 -15.50
CA GLY A 38 -11.96 7.56 -16.39
C GLY A 38 -10.45 7.81 -16.38
N ILE A 39 -9.65 6.89 -15.84
CA ILE A 39 -8.18 6.97 -15.87
C ILE A 39 -7.64 6.02 -16.93
N SER A 40 -6.90 6.57 -17.91
CA SER A 40 -6.28 5.75 -18.96
C SER A 40 -5.28 4.74 -18.40
N SER A 41 -5.16 3.57 -19.05
CA SER A 41 -4.20 2.51 -18.67
C SER A 41 -2.76 3.02 -18.46
N GLY A 42 -2.28 3.93 -19.31
CA GLY A 42 -0.93 4.50 -19.18
C GLY A 42 -0.74 5.30 -17.88
N VAL A 43 -1.74 6.11 -17.52
CA VAL A 43 -1.75 6.86 -16.26
C VAL A 43 -1.88 5.92 -15.07
N THR A 44 -2.67 4.84 -15.18
CA THR A 44 -2.80 3.83 -14.12
C THR A 44 -1.45 3.17 -13.83
N ILE A 45 -0.71 2.75 -14.85
CA ILE A 45 0.62 2.14 -14.67
C ILE A 45 1.56 3.14 -13.98
N PHE A 46 1.59 4.39 -14.44
CA PHE A 46 2.39 5.44 -13.81
C PHE A 46 2.00 5.64 -12.34
N LEU A 47 0.70 5.67 -12.04
CA LEU A 47 0.18 5.86 -10.69
C LEU A 47 0.54 4.68 -9.78
N LEU A 48 0.47 3.45 -10.27
CA LEU A 48 0.91 2.26 -9.53
C LEU A 48 2.40 2.29 -9.24
N LEU A 49 3.23 2.69 -10.21
CA LEU A 49 4.66 2.86 -10.00
C LEU A 49 4.96 3.99 -9.01
N ALA A 50 4.24 5.11 -9.10
CA ALA A 50 4.37 6.22 -8.16
C ALA A 50 3.97 5.83 -6.73
N ILE A 51 2.91 5.03 -6.57
CA ILE A 51 2.53 4.43 -5.28
C ILE A 51 3.63 3.49 -4.78
N LEU A 52 4.14 2.59 -5.63
CA LEU A 52 5.18 1.63 -5.24
C LEU A 52 6.46 2.33 -4.81
N ILE A 53 7.00 3.23 -5.63
CA ILE A 53 8.22 3.97 -5.34
C ILE A 53 8.00 4.91 -4.14
N GLY A 54 6.88 5.64 -4.14
CA GLY A 54 6.51 6.54 -3.06
C GLY A 54 6.28 5.82 -1.73
N SER A 55 5.96 4.52 -1.74
CA SER A 55 5.76 3.76 -0.49
C SER A 55 7.04 3.66 0.36
N SER A 56 8.20 3.82 -0.27
CA SER A 56 9.50 3.85 0.43
C SER A 56 9.77 5.19 1.11
N VAL A 57 8.93 6.21 0.88
CA VAL A 57 9.13 7.57 1.40
C VAL A 57 8.13 7.86 2.52
N ASN A 58 8.65 8.10 3.72
CA ASN A 58 7.88 8.53 4.88
C ASN A 58 8.14 10.01 5.18
N ILE A 59 7.09 10.83 5.14
CA ILE A 59 7.16 12.27 5.41
C ILE A 59 6.86 12.49 6.90
N PRO A 60 7.80 13.03 7.70
CA PRO A 60 7.60 13.22 9.12
C PRO A 60 6.54 14.30 9.39
N LEU A 61 5.52 13.98 10.20
CA LEU A 61 4.51 14.93 10.67
C LEU A 61 4.87 15.51 12.03
N THR A 62 5.67 14.79 12.83
CA THR A 62 6.15 15.26 14.13
C THR A 62 7.66 15.18 14.22
N LYS A 63 8.26 16.01 15.09
CA LYS A 63 9.68 15.88 15.44
C LYS A 63 9.95 14.49 16.02
N LYS A 64 11.04 13.86 15.59
CA LYS A 64 11.51 12.59 16.17
C LYS A 64 11.99 12.84 17.59
N ARG A 65 11.41 12.12 18.56
CA ARG A 65 11.87 12.08 19.95
C ARG A 65 12.78 10.86 20.10
N LEU A 66 13.99 11.09 20.57
CA LEU A 66 14.91 10.02 20.91
C LEU A 66 14.53 9.50 22.31
N ILE A 67 14.19 8.22 22.37
CA ILE A 67 13.85 7.55 23.62
C ILE A 67 14.93 6.50 23.87
N TYR A 68 15.58 6.59 25.03
CA TYR A 68 16.46 5.54 25.50
C TYR A 68 15.64 4.35 25.94
N LYS A 69 15.92 3.19 25.36
CA LYS A 69 15.33 1.93 25.77
C LYS A 69 16.40 0.90 26.05
N GLU A 70 16.08 -0.02 26.93
CA GLU A 70 16.86 -1.23 27.18
C GLU A 70 16.09 -2.41 26.60
N GLU A 71 16.74 -3.17 25.72
CA GLU A 71 16.24 -4.49 25.32
C GLU A 71 16.85 -5.53 26.28
N SER A 72 15.99 -6.32 26.91
CA SER A 72 16.40 -7.42 27.77
C SER A 72 16.60 -8.67 26.90
N ARG A 73 17.81 -9.21 26.92
CA ARG A 73 18.17 -10.48 26.26
C ARG A 73 18.52 -11.53 27.32
N PHE A 74 18.39 -12.80 26.97
CA PHE A 74 18.61 -13.94 27.88
C PHE A 74 17.87 -13.79 29.21
N PHE A 75 16.53 -13.70 29.17
CA PHE A 75 15.69 -13.63 30.38
C PHE A 75 16.06 -12.52 31.38
N GLY A 76 16.72 -11.43 30.96
CA GLY A 76 17.10 -10.34 31.87
C GLY A 76 18.57 -10.23 32.22
N LEU A 77 19.41 -11.21 31.84
CA LEU A 77 20.84 -11.17 32.17
C LEU A 77 21.60 -10.07 31.43
N PHE A 78 21.21 -9.77 30.19
CA PHE A 78 21.87 -8.76 29.39
C PHE A 78 20.90 -7.66 29.01
N ARG A 79 21.25 -6.42 29.34
CA ARG A 79 20.52 -5.22 28.94
C ARG A 79 21.40 -4.40 28.02
N THR A 80 20.99 -4.27 26.76
CA THR A 80 21.69 -3.42 25.79
C THR A 80 20.89 -2.14 25.58
N PRO A 81 21.43 -0.96 25.93
CA PRO A 81 20.77 0.30 25.65
C PRO A 81 20.78 0.57 24.15
N TYR A 82 19.65 1.00 23.61
CA TYR A 82 19.55 1.52 22.25
C TYR A 82 18.65 2.76 22.23
N ILE A 83 18.86 3.61 21.22
CA ILE A 83 18.09 4.83 21.05
C ILE A 83 16.99 4.54 20.02
N GLU A 84 15.74 4.60 20.44
CA GLU A 84 14.58 4.49 19.55
C GLU A 84 14.13 5.91 19.15
N ALA A 85 14.15 6.22 17.86
CA ALA A 85 13.58 7.46 17.35
C ALA A 85 12.08 7.27 17.11
N ARG A 86 11.24 7.85 17.99
CA ARG A 86 9.78 7.85 17.82
C ARG A 86 9.28 9.13 17.18
N GLY A 87 8.43 9.00 16.17
CA GLY A 87 7.74 10.11 15.55
C GLY A 87 6.62 9.58 14.64
N ILE A 88 5.63 10.43 14.38
CA ILE A 88 4.58 10.14 13.41
C ILE A 88 5.06 10.61 12.04
N ALA A 89 4.91 9.75 11.05
CA ALA A 89 5.13 10.06 9.65
C ALA A 89 3.94 9.59 8.83
N ILE A 90 3.73 10.22 7.68
CA ILE A 90 2.74 9.81 6.69
C ILE A 90 3.47 9.22 5.48
N ASN A 91 2.99 8.10 4.98
CA ASN A 91 3.59 7.42 3.85
C ASN A 91 3.16 8.09 2.52
N LEU A 92 4.12 8.37 1.63
CA LEU A 92 3.81 9.05 0.38
C LEU A 92 2.98 8.17 -0.56
N GLY A 93 3.44 6.94 -0.82
CA GLY A 93 2.74 6.01 -1.72
C GLY A 93 1.51 5.34 -1.12
N GLY A 94 1.54 5.06 0.18
CA GLY A 94 0.50 4.34 0.91
C GLY A 94 -0.59 5.23 1.52
N ALA A 95 -0.38 6.54 1.61
CA ALA A 95 -1.39 7.46 2.14
C ALA A 95 -1.58 8.71 1.28
N ILE A 96 -0.52 9.47 0.98
CA ILE A 96 -0.68 10.76 0.29
C ILE A 96 -1.20 10.60 -1.14
N ILE A 97 -0.55 9.79 -1.98
CA ILE A 97 -0.99 9.57 -3.36
C ILE A 97 -2.43 9.02 -3.41
N PRO A 98 -2.81 7.99 -2.62
CA PRO A 98 -4.19 7.51 -2.55
C PRO A 98 -5.22 8.57 -2.12
N VAL A 99 -4.88 9.43 -1.16
CA VAL A 99 -5.76 10.51 -0.71
C VAL A 99 -5.93 11.56 -1.80
N LEU A 100 -4.85 11.97 -2.48
CA LEU A 100 -4.93 12.91 -3.60
C LEU A 100 -5.80 12.37 -4.73
N LEU A 101 -5.69 11.07 -5.03
CA LEU A 101 -6.54 10.41 -6.03
C LEU A 101 -8.01 10.40 -5.62
N SER A 102 -8.30 10.10 -4.34
CA SER A 102 -9.66 10.19 -3.80
C SER A 102 -10.24 11.60 -3.89
N LEU A 103 -9.43 12.62 -3.58
CA LEU A 103 -9.83 14.03 -3.69
C LEU A 103 -10.07 14.45 -5.15
N TYR A 104 -9.27 13.97 -6.09
CA TYR A 104 -9.48 14.18 -7.52
C TYR A 104 -10.83 13.62 -7.97
N PHE A 105 -11.17 12.37 -7.59
CA PHE A 105 -12.46 11.80 -7.92
C PHE A 105 -13.63 12.51 -7.23
N LEU A 106 -13.46 12.94 -5.97
CA LEU A 106 -14.45 13.74 -5.27
C LEU A 106 -14.72 15.07 -5.99
N PHE A 107 -13.67 15.73 -6.46
CA PHE A 107 -13.77 16.95 -7.27
C PHE A 107 -14.50 16.71 -8.59
N LEU A 108 -14.16 15.65 -9.33
CA LEU A 108 -14.86 15.30 -10.56
C LEU A 108 -16.34 15.01 -10.31
N THR A 109 -16.65 14.28 -9.24
CA THR A 109 -18.01 13.92 -8.84
C THR A 109 -18.83 15.17 -8.50
N PHE A 110 -18.24 16.10 -7.76
CA PHE A 110 -18.84 17.41 -7.47
C PHE A 110 -19.10 18.21 -8.75
N ARG A 111 -18.13 18.27 -9.67
CA ARG A 111 -18.26 18.98 -10.95
C ARG A 111 -19.35 18.39 -11.85
N ALA A 112 -19.57 17.08 -11.76
CA ALA A 112 -20.65 16.40 -12.46
C ALA A 112 -22.03 16.60 -11.79
N GLY A 113 -22.12 17.36 -10.69
CA GLY A 113 -23.38 17.72 -10.04
C GLY A 113 -23.93 16.65 -9.08
N PHE A 114 -23.15 15.61 -8.76
CA PHE A 114 -23.58 14.58 -7.82
C PHE A 114 -23.52 15.08 -6.37
N PRO A 115 -24.48 14.69 -5.51
CA PRO A 115 -24.48 15.08 -4.11
C PRO A 115 -23.30 14.43 -3.38
N LEU A 116 -22.51 15.24 -2.66
CA LEU A 116 -21.36 14.75 -1.90
C LEU A 116 -21.74 14.17 -0.53
N GLN A 117 -22.95 14.45 -0.04
CA GLN A 117 -23.38 14.08 1.32
C GLN A 117 -23.23 12.58 1.59
N PRO A 118 -23.64 11.64 0.70
CA PRO A 118 -23.47 10.21 0.96
C PRO A 118 -21.99 9.81 1.07
N ILE A 119 -21.13 10.40 0.25
CA ILE A 119 -19.69 10.12 0.24
C ILE A 119 -19.03 10.61 1.53
N LEU A 120 -19.40 11.82 1.97
CA LEU A 120 -18.88 12.39 3.22
C LEU A 120 -19.35 11.60 4.44
N ILE A 121 -20.62 11.20 4.48
CA ILE A 121 -21.17 10.36 5.56
C ILE A 121 -20.46 9.00 5.59
N ALA A 122 -20.34 8.33 4.44
CA ALA A 122 -19.65 7.04 4.35
C ALA A 122 -18.18 7.15 4.78
N THR A 123 -17.47 8.20 4.33
CA THR A 123 -16.08 8.45 4.72
C THR A 123 -15.96 8.70 6.22
N PHE A 124 -16.84 9.53 6.79
CA PHE A 124 -16.85 9.82 8.21
C PHE A 124 -17.09 8.55 9.05
N LEU A 125 -18.09 7.75 8.69
CA LEU A 125 -18.35 6.47 9.34
C LEU A 125 -17.14 5.53 9.24
N MET A 126 -16.53 5.41 8.06
CA MET A 126 -15.32 4.60 7.87
C MET A 126 -14.14 5.09 8.71
N ILE A 127 -13.99 6.40 8.93
CA ILE A 127 -12.98 6.95 9.84
C ILE A 127 -13.26 6.48 11.28
N LEU A 128 -14.51 6.56 11.74
CA LEU A 128 -14.87 6.11 13.09
C LEU A 128 -14.63 4.61 13.28
N PHE A 129 -15.05 3.78 12.31
CA PHE A 129 -14.81 2.34 12.33
C PHE A 129 -13.33 1.98 12.28
N SER A 130 -12.56 2.61 11.39
CA SER A 130 -11.12 2.34 11.27
C SER A 130 -10.39 2.75 12.55
N LYS A 131 -10.76 3.89 13.14
CA LYS A 131 -10.18 4.38 14.40
C LYS A 131 -10.51 3.48 15.59
N SER A 132 -11.73 2.94 15.67
CA SER A 132 -12.11 2.04 16.78
C SER A 132 -11.41 0.68 16.71
N LEU A 133 -11.07 0.23 15.50
CA LEU A 133 -10.34 -1.03 15.28
C LEU A 133 -8.81 -0.86 15.34
N ALA A 134 -8.29 0.34 15.10
CA ALA A 134 -6.86 0.60 15.12
C ALA A 134 -6.25 0.34 16.50
N ARG A 135 -5.19 -0.46 16.55
CA ARG A 135 -4.38 -0.72 17.75
C ARG A 135 -2.94 -0.37 17.47
N ILE A 136 -2.34 0.45 18.32
CA ILE A 136 -0.90 0.76 18.24
C ILE A 136 -0.13 -0.43 18.80
N ILE A 137 0.61 -1.13 17.95
CA ILE A 137 1.46 -2.26 18.35
C ILE A 137 2.90 -1.73 18.47
N PRO A 138 3.47 -1.65 19.68
CA PRO A 138 4.84 -1.17 19.86
C PRO A 138 5.84 -1.96 19.00
N GLY A 139 6.71 -1.24 18.29
CA GLY A 139 7.80 -1.83 17.50
C GLY A 139 7.40 -2.35 16.11
N ARG A 140 6.15 -2.15 15.66
CA ARG A 140 5.68 -2.61 14.34
C ARG A 140 5.37 -1.50 13.32
N GLY A 141 5.78 -0.26 13.62
CA GLY A 141 5.30 0.92 12.89
C GLY A 141 3.87 1.26 13.28
#